data_AF-A0A6P0YZL3-F1
#
_entry.id   AF-A0A6P0YZL3-F1
#
_cell.length_a   1.000
_cell.length_b   1.000
_cell.length_c   1.000
_cell.angle_alpha   90.00
_cell.angle_beta   90.00
_cell.angle_gamma   90.00
#
_symmetry.space_group_name_H-M   'P 1'
#
loop_
_entity.id
_entity.type
_entity.pdbx_description
1 polymer ?
#
loop_
_entity_poly.entity_id
_entity_poly.type
_entity_poly.pdbx_seq_one_letter_code
_entity_poly.pdbx_strand_id
1 'polypeptide(L)'
;MTLSYDPLCCTNLFTRSVGKSQLYLPGTNCLLRSQVPLAKLTSFRVGGPAQWYVAPQSLEDLQASFDWAHSQGLPMTWLGAGSNMLVSDFGLPGLVISTRHLSQIKFDADTGIVTAGAGESIARLAWQAAKRGWQGLEWAVGIPGTVGGAVVMNAGAHKSAIADTLISVETISAAGKCEQLTPQDLDFR
;
A
#
# COMPACT_ATOMS: atom_id res chain seq x y z
N MET A 1 -5.90 3.14 -53.38
CA MET A 1 -7.00 2.96 -52.42
C MET A 1 -6.51 3.50 -51.09
N THR A 2 -6.57 4.82 -50.97
CA THR A 2 -6.07 5.60 -49.82
C THR A 2 -7.16 5.60 -48.75
N LEU A 3 -6.89 4.98 -47.60
CA LEU A 3 -7.74 5.10 -46.42
C LEU A 3 -7.28 6.32 -45.63
N SER A 4 -8.06 7.38 -45.70
CA SER A 4 -7.96 8.58 -44.87
C SER A 4 -8.22 8.23 -43.40
N TYR A 5 -7.24 8.51 -42.53
CA TYR A 5 -7.38 8.45 -41.09
C TYR A 5 -7.97 9.77 -40.60
N ASP A 6 -9.18 9.75 -40.06
CA ASP A 6 -9.87 10.92 -39.51
C ASP A 6 -9.66 10.98 -37.98
N PRO A 7 -8.89 11.95 -37.44
CA PRO A 7 -8.51 11.99 -36.03
C PRO A 7 -9.53 12.71 -35.12
N LEU A 8 -10.77 12.96 -35.57
CA LEU A 8 -11.71 13.85 -34.85
C LEU A 8 -12.89 13.19 -34.12
N CYS A 9 -12.90 11.86 -33.92
CA CYS A 9 -14.05 11.18 -33.28
C CYS A 9 -13.97 11.03 -31.74
N CYS A 10 -12.92 11.55 -31.08
CA CYS A 10 -12.76 11.43 -29.61
C CYS A 10 -12.67 12.78 -28.88
N THR A 11 -13.28 13.83 -29.42
CA THR A 11 -13.37 15.13 -28.75
C THR A 11 -14.83 15.53 -28.60
N ASN A 12 -15.47 15.07 -27.53
CA ASN A 12 -16.51 15.78 -26.77
C ASN A 12 -17.30 14.78 -25.93
N LEU A 13 -16.84 14.54 -24.70
CA LEU A 13 -17.71 14.20 -23.57
C LEU A 13 -16.93 14.57 -22.29
N PHE A 14 -17.52 15.45 -21.48
CA PHE A 14 -17.05 15.91 -20.16
C PHE A 14 -16.07 17.10 -20.08
N THR A 15 -16.47 18.24 -20.65
CA THR A 15 -16.19 19.55 -20.03
C THR A 15 -17.49 20.10 -19.43
N ARG A 16 -17.92 19.49 -18.33
CA ARG A 16 -18.85 20.14 -17.38
C ARG A 16 -18.14 20.22 -16.04
N SER A 17 -18.08 21.41 -15.45
CA SER A 17 -17.65 21.58 -14.08
C SER A 17 -18.68 20.91 -13.17
N VAL A 18 -18.47 19.63 -12.87
CA VAL A 18 -19.29 18.87 -11.93
C VAL A 18 -18.71 19.15 -10.54
N GLY A 19 -19.51 19.72 -9.64
CA GLY A 19 -19.16 19.80 -8.22
C GLY A 19 -18.72 18.40 -7.77
N LYS A 20 -17.54 18.29 -7.12
CA LYS A 20 -16.86 17.01 -6.85
C LYS A 20 -17.78 16.02 -6.12
N SER A 21 -18.52 15.20 -6.87
CA SER A 21 -19.25 14.07 -6.34
C SER A 21 -18.20 13.10 -5.81
N GLN A 22 -18.16 12.93 -4.50
CA GLN A 22 -17.29 11.96 -3.86
C GLN A 22 -17.76 10.56 -4.28
N LEU A 23 -16.83 9.74 -4.76
CA LEU A 23 -17.11 8.37 -5.16
C LEU A 23 -16.65 7.45 -4.03
N TYR A 24 -17.49 6.53 -3.62
CA TYR A 24 -17.21 5.58 -2.55
C TYR A 24 -17.17 4.17 -3.11
N LEU A 25 -16.36 3.31 -2.51
CA LEU A 25 -16.35 1.89 -2.87
C LEU A 25 -17.70 1.24 -2.51
N PRO A 26 -18.28 0.43 -3.40
CA PRO A 26 -19.57 -0.21 -3.16
C PRO A 26 -19.63 -0.94 -1.81
N GLY A 27 -20.69 -0.72 -1.04
CA GLY A 27 -20.89 -1.38 0.25
C GLY A 27 -20.03 -0.85 1.40
N THR A 28 -19.25 0.23 1.21
CA THR A 28 -18.38 0.80 2.23
C THR A 28 -18.48 2.33 2.29
N ASN A 29 -17.88 2.93 3.33
CA ASN A 29 -17.65 4.38 3.41
C ASN A 29 -16.23 4.77 2.95
N CYS A 30 -15.54 3.88 2.23
CA CYS A 30 -14.18 4.11 1.79
C CYS A 30 -14.17 5.01 0.55
N LEU A 31 -13.58 6.20 0.69
CA LEU A 31 -13.56 7.22 -0.36
C LEU A 31 -12.55 6.85 -1.46
N LEU A 32 -13.04 6.77 -2.70
CA LEU A 32 -12.23 6.64 -3.91
C LEU A 32 -11.95 8.02 -4.50
N ARG A 33 -10.68 8.33 -4.73
CA ARG A 33 -10.22 9.64 -5.21
C ARG A 33 -9.54 9.50 -6.56
N SER A 34 -9.94 10.31 -7.54
CA SER A 34 -9.24 10.39 -8.82
C SER A 34 -8.09 11.41 -8.77
N GLN A 35 -7.08 11.19 -9.61
CA GLN A 35 -6.00 12.14 -9.89
C GLN A 35 -5.25 12.64 -8.63
N VAL A 36 -4.98 11.73 -7.69
CA VAL A 36 -4.27 12.08 -6.45
C VAL A 36 -2.77 12.21 -6.74
N PRO A 37 -2.13 13.37 -6.51
CA PRO A 37 -0.70 13.54 -6.76
C PRO A 37 0.14 12.69 -5.80
N LEU A 38 0.94 11.79 -6.34
CA LEU A 38 1.74 10.85 -5.56
C LEU A 38 3.01 11.48 -4.97
N ALA A 39 3.48 12.60 -5.51
CA ALA A 39 4.60 13.36 -4.95
C ALA A 39 4.47 13.68 -3.46
N LYS A 40 3.26 13.90 -2.94
CA LYS A 40 3.06 14.16 -1.49
C LYS A 40 3.06 12.89 -0.63
N LEU A 41 3.13 11.72 -1.26
CA LEU A 41 3.05 10.41 -0.64
C LEU A 41 4.33 9.58 -0.82
N THR A 42 5.36 10.15 -1.46
CA THR A 42 6.68 9.52 -1.65
C THR A 42 7.78 10.34 -0.96
N SER A 43 8.82 9.67 -0.48
CA SER A 43 9.92 10.37 0.22
C SER A 43 10.77 11.24 -0.71
N PHE A 44 10.90 10.86 -1.98
CA PHE A 44 11.57 11.67 -3.01
C PHE A 44 10.78 12.91 -3.43
N ARG A 45 9.50 13.00 -3.03
CA ARG A 45 8.60 14.10 -3.39
C ARG A 45 8.40 14.30 -4.89
N VAL A 46 8.45 13.19 -5.62
CA VAL A 46 8.19 13.11 -7.06
C VAL A 46 7.07 12.11 -7.34
N GLY A 47 6.45 12.23 -8.50
CA GLY A 47 5.36 11.35 -8.92
C GLY A 47 4.10 12.11 -9.28
N GLY A 48 3.61 11.80 -10.48
CA GLY A 48 2.38 12.30 -11.03
C GLY A 48 1.13 11.76 -10.34
N PRO A 49 -0.05 11.95 -10.94
CA PRO A 49 -1.30 11.51 -10.35
C PRO A 49 -1.46 9.99 -10.39
N ALA A 50 -1.97 9.40 -9.30
CA ALA A 50 -2.66 8.11 -9.39
C ALA A 50 -3.97 8.30 -10.16
N GLN A 51 -4.27 7.44 -11.14
CA GLN A 51 -5.55 7.46 -11.82
C GLN A 51 -6.70 7.36 -10.81
N TRP A 52 -6.60 6.37 -9.91
CA TRP A 52 -7.45 6.21 -8.73
C TRP A 52 -6.59 5.94 -7.49
N TYR A 53 -7.08 6.42 -6.34
CA TYR A 53 -6.43 6.25 -5.05
C TYR A 53 -7.46 5.93 -3.97
N VAL A 54 -7.14 4.96 -3.12
CA VAL A 54 -7.90 4.60 -1.93
C VAL A 54 -6.97 4.36 -0.74
N ALA A 55 -7.46 4.57 0.47
CA ALA A 55 -6.74 4.27 1.71
C ALA A 55 -7.68 3.50 2.67
N PRO A 56 -7.75 2.16 2.54
CA PRO A 56 -8.62 1.31 3.34
C PRO A 56 -8.33 1.41 4.84
N GLN A 57 -9.38 1.38 5.66
CA GLN A 57 -9.25 1.41 7.13
C GLN A 57 -9.60 0.06 7.78
N SER A 58 -10.20 -0.86 7.02
CA SER A 58 -10.55 -2.20 7.47
C SER A 58 -10.29 -3.24 6.37
N LEU A 59 -10.48 -4.51 6.72
CA LEU A 59 -10.38 -5.61 5.75
C LEU A 59 -11.51 -5.55 4.72
N GLU A 60 -12.71 -5.13 5.14
CA GLU A 60 -13.86 -4.94 4.25
C GLU A 60 -13.60 -3.83 3.22
N ASP A 61 -13.05 -2.69 3.65
CA ASP A 61 -12.62 -1.62 2.73
C ASP A 61 -11.57 -2.14 1.73
N LEU A 62 -10.66 -2.99 2.20
CA LEU A 62 -9.58 -3.52 1.39
C LEU A 62 -10.09 -4.52 0.35
N GLN A 63 -11.00 -5.41 0.75
CA GLN A 63 -11.67 -6.33 -0.16
C GLN A 63 -12.49 -5.56 -1.20
N ALA A 64 -13.28 -4.57 -0.77
CA ALA A 64 -14.05 -3.73 -1.68
C ALA A 64 -13.16 -2.97 -2.68
N SER A 65 -11.95 -2.57 -2.26
CA SER A 65 -10.95 -1.94 -3.15
C SER A 65 -10.50 -2.91 -4.24
N PHE A 66 -10.21 -4.15 -3.85
CA PHE A 66 -9.76 -5.21 -4.74
C PHE A 66 -10.85 -5.59 -5.75
N ASP A 67 -12.07 -5.84 -5.27
CA ASP A 67 -13.22 -6.22 -6.09
C ASP A 67 -13.57 -5.12 -7.09
N TRP A 68 -13.53 -3.86 -6.64
CA TRP A 68 -13.78 -2.72 -7.51
C TRP A 68 -12.74 -2.64 -8.62
N ALA A 69 -11.44 -2.67 -8.31
CA ALA A 69 -10.39 -2.61 -9.32
C ALA A 69 -10.47 -3.80 -10.30
N HIS A 70 -10.74 -5.00 -9.79
CA HIS A 70 -10.89 -6.19 -10.60
C HIS A 70 -12.09 -6.08 -11.56
N SER A 71 -13.25 -5.62 -11.07
CA SER A 71 -14.45 -5.42 -11.90
C SER A 71 -14.24 -4.41 -13.05
N GLN A 72 -13.33 -3.46 -12.85
CA GLN A 72 -12.98 -2.44 -13.84
C GLN A 72 -11.81 -2.87 -14.75
N GLY A 73 -11.19 -4.04 -14.52
CA GLY A 73 -10.00 -4.48 -15.23
C GLY A 73 -8.78 -3.57 -15.01
N LEU A 74 -8.69 -2.91 -13.86
CA LEU A 74 -7.64 -1.95 -13.56
C LEU A 74 -6.44 -2.63 -12.88
N PRO A 75 -5.19 -2.28 -13.25
CA PRO A 75 -4.02 -2.71 -12.50
C PRO A 75 -4.03 -2.09 -11.10
N MET A 76 -3.44 -2.80 -10.13
CA MET A 76 -3.33 -2.33 -8.75
C MET A 76 -1.88 -2.10 -8.36
N THR A 77 -1.62 -1.03 -7.60
CA THR A 77 -0.32 -0.75 -6.99
C THR A 77 -0.49 -0.51 -5.50
N TRP A 78 0.32 -1.19 -4.69
CA TRP A 78 0.34 -1.00 -3.24
C TRP A 78 1.28 0.13 -2.85
N LEU A 79 0.83 0.99 -1.93
CA LEU A 79 1.61 2.12 -1.44
C LEU A 79 1.66 2.13 0.09
N GLY A 80 2.84 1.82 0.64
CA GLY A 80 3.18 2.07 2.03
C GLY A 80 3.49 3.55 2.28
N ALA A 81 4.64 3.83 2.88
CA ALA A 81 5.12 5.21 3.10
C ALA A 81 5.77 5.86 1.85
N GLY A 82 5.94 5.10 0.76
CA GLY A 82 6.60 5.59 -0.46
C GLY A 82 8.10 5.91 -0.27
N SER A 83 8.77 5.30 0.71
CA SER A 83 10.20 5.53 1.01
C SER A 83 11.16 4.84 0.06
N ASN A 84 10.69 3.81 -0.67
CA ASN A 84 11.46 3.08 -1.68
C ASN A 84 10.75 3.07 -3.05
N MET A 85 10.12 4.20 -3.41
CA MET A 85 9.43 4.34 -4.70
C MET A 85 9.89 5.58 -5.44
N LEU A 86 10.22 5.42 -6.73
CA LEU A 86 10.46 6.50 -7.67
C LEU A 86 9.32 6.50 -8.69
N VAL A 87 8.32 7.34 -8.45
CA VAL A 87 7.12 7.40 -9.28
C VAL A 87 7.33 8.42 -10.41
N SER A 88 6.99 8.04 -11.64
CA SER A 88 7.06 8.92 -12.81
C SER A 88 6.10 10.11 -12.69
N ASP A 89 6.47 11.27 -13.24
CA ASP A 89 5.59 12.45 -13.32
C ASP A 89 4.36 12.23 -14.22
N PHE A 90 4.39 11.21 -15.08
CA PHE A 90 3.19 10.75 -15.82
C PHE A 90 2.16 10.06 -14.91
N GLY A 91 2.53 9.71 -13.67
CA GLY A 91 1.64 9.09 -12.70
C GLY A 91 1.57 7.57 -12.81
N LEU A 92 0.56 6.99 -12.17
CA LEU A 92 0.29 5.55 -12.17
C LEU A 92 -1.12 5.26 -12.70
N PRO A 93 -1.27 4.35 -13.69
CA PRO A 93 -2.59 3.90 -14.13
C PRO A 93 -3.23 2.98 -13.08
N GLY A 94 -4.55 2.82 -13.16
CA GLY A 94 -5.32 1.93 -12.31
C GLY A 94 -5.54 2.44 -10.89
N LEU A 95 -5.53 1.54 -9.91
CA LEU A 95 -5.81 1.83 -8.50
C LEU A 95 -4.55 1.76 -7.65
N VAL A 96 -4.22 2.87 -7.00
CA VAL A 96 -3.23 2.90 -5.92
C VAL A 96 -3.94 2.65 -4.58
N ILE A 97 -3.58 1.56 -3.91
CA ILE A 97 -4.10 1.18 -2.60
C ILE A 97 -3.07 1.53 -1.54
N SER A 98 -3.39 2.50 -0.68
CA SER A 98 -2.50 2.91 0.40
C SER A 98 -2.78 2.17 1.70
N THR A 99 -1.77 1.53 2.28
CA THR A 99 -1.90 0.80 3.55
C THR A 99 -1.90 1.70 4.77
N ARG A 100 -1.80 3.03 4.60
CA ARG A 100 -1.47 4.00 5.65
C ARG A 100 -2.40 4.02 6.88
N HIS A 101 -3.61 3.51 6.79
CA HIS A 101 -4.55 3.43 7.90
C HIS A 101 -4.61 2.03 8.54
N LEU A 102 -3.95 1.03 7.96
CA LEU A 102 -3.79 -0.31 8.50
C LEU A 102 -2.60 -0.34 9.47
N SER A 103 -2.67 0.45 10.55
CA SER A 103 -1.54 0.73 11.46
C SER A 103 -1.76 0.23 12.89
N GLN A 104 -2.60 -0.78 13.07
CA GLN A 104 -2.87 -1.35 14.40
C GLN A 104 -1.65 -2.11 14.91
N ILE A 105 -1.43 -2.10 16.22
CA ILE A 105 -0.36 -2.88 16.87
C ILE A 105 -0.92 -3.58 18.11
N LYS A 106 -0.59 -4.85 18.27
CA LYS A 106 -0.89 -5.65 19.45
C LYS A 106 0.37 -6.33 19.95
N PHE A 107 0.72 -6.10 21.20
CA PHE A 107 1.80 -6.80 21.89
C PHE A 107 1.21 -7.88 22.78
N ASP A 108 1.76 -9.09 22.71
CA ASP A 108 1.47 -10.20 23.61
C ASP A 108 2.68 -10.43 24.51
N ALA A 109 2.55 -10.03 25.78
CA ALA A 109 3.65 -10.09 26.75
C ALA A 109 3.98 -11.50 27.21
N ASP A 110 3.04 -12.43 27.12
CA ASP A 110 3.24 -13.80 27.58
C ASP A 110 4.05 -14.60 26.55
N THR A 111 3.83 -14.32 25.26
CA THR A 111 4.52 -15.00 24.16
C THR A 111 5.73 -14.23 23.61
N GLY A 112 5.82 -12.92 23.88
CA GLY A 112 6.83 -12.05 23.27
C GLY A 112 6.55 -11.73 21.80
N ILE A 113 5.33 -11.97 21.32
CA ILE A 113 4.93 -11.75 19.92
C ILE A 113 4.31 -10.36 19.77
N VAL A 114 4.65 -9.67 18.68
CA VAL A 114 3.98 -8.44 18.27
C VAL A 114 3.33 -8.61 16.89
N THR A 115 2.06 -8.25 16.80
CA THR A 115 1.32 -8.16 15.54
C THR A 115 1.20 -6.70 15.15
N ALA A 116 1.63 -6.34 13.95
CA ALA A 116 1.56 -4.96 13.45
C ALA A 116 0.96 -4.92 12.05
N GLY A 117 0.06 -3.97 11.81
CA GLY A 117 -0.55 -3.76 10.50
C GLY A 117 0.45 -3.27 9.46
N ALA A 118 0.19 -3.58 8.19
CA ALA A 118 1.09 -3.28 7.07
C ALA A 118 1.40 -1.78 6.88
N GLY A 119 0.55 -0.89 7.39
CA GLY A 119 0.71 0.56 7.37
C GLY A 119 1.48 1.14 8.54
N GLU A 120 1.74 0.36 9.60
CA GLU A 120 2.46 0.86 10.77
C GLU A 120 3.91 1.21 10.40
N SER A 121 4.45 2.29 10.96
CA SER A 121 5.85 2.65 10.77
C SER A 121 6.77 1.62 11.44
N ILE A 122 7.71 1.06 10.68
CA ILE A 122 8.66 0.07 11.20
C ILE A 122 9.58 0.66 12.28
N ALA A 123 10.02 1.91 12.10
CA ALA A 123 10.78 2.64 13.12
C ALA A 123 9.97 2.87 14.40
N ARG A 124 8.69 3.24 14.28
CA ARG A 124 7.81 3.43 15.43
C ARG A 124 7.55 2.11 16.17
N LEU A 125 7.40 1.00 15.45
CA LEU A 125 7.28 -0.34 16.02
C LEU A 125 8.53 -0.70 16.83
N ALA A 126 9.72 -0.51 16.25
CA ALA A 126 11.00 -0.76 16.91
C ALA A 126 11.16 0.06 18.21
N TRP A 127 10.84 1.35 18.17
CA TRP A 127 10.84 2.20 19.36
C TRP A 127 9.85 1.72 20.45
N GLN A 128 8.68 1.23 20.05
CA GLN A 128 7.69 0.71 20.99
C GLN A 128 8.11 -0.61 21.62
N ALA A 129 8.78 -1.50 20.87
CA ALA A 129 9.37 -2.72 21.40
C ALA A 129 10.49 -2.40 22.40
N ALA A 130 11.41 -1.50 22.03
CA ALA A 130 12.51 -1.06 22.90
C ALA A 130 12.01 -0.47 24.24
N LYS A 131 10.95 0.36 24.20
CA LYS A 131 10.33 0.91 25.43
C LYS A 131 9.76 -0.15 26.37
N ARG A 132 9.46 -1.34 25.87
CA ARG A 132 8.98 -2.49 26.65
C ARG A 132 10.12 -3.40 27.11
N GLY A 133 11.37 -3.07 26.78
CA GLY A 133 12.53 -3.92 27.03
C GLY A 133 12.60 -5.15 26.12
N TRP A 134 11.91 -5.14 24.98
CA TRP A 134 11.95 -6.23 24.00
C TRP A 134 13.12 -6.03 23.04
N GLN A 135 13.70 -7.15 22.60
CA GLN A 135 14.82 -7.21 21.67
C GLN A 135 14.40 -7.76 20.29
N GLY A 136 15.19 -7.51 19.25
CA GLY A 136 15.03 -8.07 17.89
C GLY A 136 14.67 -7.06 16.79
N LEU A 137 14.22 -5.86 17.15
CA LEU A 137 13.87 -4.79 16.20
C LEU A 137 14.79 -3.57 16.28
N GLU A 138 15.92 -3.66 16.99
CA GLU A 138 16.87 -2.56 17.19
C GLU A 138 17.41 -2.04 15.86
N TRP A 139 17.63 -2.92 14.89
CA TRP A 139 18.10 -2.57 13.56
C TRP A 139 17.14 -1.63 12.80
N ALA A 140 15.85 -1.64 13.15
CA ALA A 140 14.80 -0.94 12.44
C ALA A 140 14.53 0.50 12.93
N VAL A 141 15.11 0.93 14.05
CA VAL A 141 14.79 2.22 14.72
C VAL A 141 14.96 3.46 13.84
N GLY A 142 15.80 3.39 12.80
CA GLY A 142 16.05 4.47 11.84
C GLY A 142 15.53 4.20 10.42
N ILE A 143 14.88 3.07 10.18
CA ILE A 143 14.49 2.66 8.82
C ILE A 143 13.17 3.34 8.43
N PRO A 144 13.16 4.15 7.34
CA PRO A 144 11.93 4.75 6.85
C PRO A 144 11.07 3.70 6.15
N GLY A 145 9.76 3.79 6.31
CA GLY A 145 8.84 2.85 5.68
C GLY A 145 7.78 2.36 6.63
N THR A 146 7.00 1.39 6.14
CA THR A 146 5.99 0.69 6.93
C THR A 146 6.37 -0.77 7.09
N VAL A 147 5.76 -1.46 8.05
CA VAL A 147 5.94 -2.90 8.29
C VAL A 147 5.69 -3.71 7.02
N GLY A 148 4.62 -3.43 6.27
CA GLY A 148 4.32 -4.14 5.03
C GLY A 148 5.39 -3.93 3.95
N GLY A 149 5.89 -2.69 3.80
CA GLY A 149 7.00 -2.42 2.88
C GLY A 149 8.30 -3.08 3.32
N ALA A 150 8.54 -3.16 4.63
CA ALA A 150 9.70 -3.85 5.19
C ALA A 150 9.66 -5.35 4.90
N VAL A 151 8.50 -6.00 5.05
CA VAL A 151 8.30 -7.40 4.65
C VAL A 151 8.59 -7.60 3.17
N VAL A 152 7.96 -6.82 2.28
CA VAL A 152 8.15 -6.95 0.81
C VAL A 152 9.62 -6.85 0.41
N MET A 153 10.38 -5.99 1.08
CA MET A 153 11.78 -5.73 0.75
C MET A 153 12.77 -6.63 1.50
N ASN A 154 12.31 -7.51 2.39
CA ASN A 154 13.15 -8.10 3.45
C ASN A 154 14.08 -7.05 4.08
N ALA A 155 13.51 -5.90 4.47
CA ALA A 155 14.31 -4.75 4.89
C ALA A 155 15.27 -5.15 6.02
N GLY A 156 16.51 -4.65 5.95
CA GLY A 156 17.53 -5.00 6.92
C GLY A 156 18.59 -3.92 7.06
N ALA A 157 19.21 -3.88 8.23
CA ALA A 157 20.30 -2.99 8.59
C ALA A 157 21.11 -3.64 9.73
N HIS A 158 22.35 -3.19 9.93
CA HIS A 158 23.18 -3.64 11.06
C HIS A 158 23.30 -5.17 11.21
N LYS A 159 23.29 -5.91 10.09
CA LYS A 159 23.34 -7.39 10.02
C LYS A 159 22.09 -8.13 10.52
N SER A 160 20.95 -7.44 10.59
CA SER A 160 19.66 -8.05 10.84
C SER A 160 18.65 -7.60 9.77
N ALA A 161 17.63 -8.42 9.55
CA ALA A 161 16.56 -8.19 8.60
C ALA A 161 15.20 -8.62 9.17
N ILE A 162 14.12 -8.28 8.45
CA ILE A 162 12.77 -8.73 8.79
C ILE A 162 12.71 -10.25 8.94
N ALA A 163 13.33 -11.00 8.02
CA ALA A 163 13.36 -12.46 8.04
C ALA A 163 13.83 -13.06 9.37
N ASP A 164 14.73 -12.39 10.10
CA ASP A 164 15.31 -12.91 11.35
C ASP A 164 14.31 -12.93 12.52
N THR A 165 13.23 -12.15 12.43
CA THR A 165 12.24 -11.99 13.51
C THR A 165 10.79 -12.21 13.09
N LEU A 166 10.54 -12.37 11.79
CA LEU A 166 9.20 -12.60 11.25
C LEU A 166 8.70 -14.00 11.57
N ILE A 167 7.49 -14.10 12.11
CA ILE A 167 6.84 -15.40 12.38
C ILE A 167 5.89 -15.76 11.24
N SER A 168 5.01 -14.84 10.85
CA SER A 168 4.08 -14.99 9.74
C SER A 168 3.56 -13.64 9.27
N VAL A 169 2.93 -13.63 8.09
CA VAL A 169 2.21 -12.48 7.53
C VAL A 169 0.85 -12.90 7.00
N GLU A 170 -0.16 -12.08 7.24
CA GLU A 170 -1.45 -12.19 6.57
C GLU A 170 -1.41 -11.35 5.29
N THR A 171 -1.77 -11.97 4.17
CA THR A 171 -1.67 -11.40 2.83
C THR A 171 -2.99 -11.55 2.07
N ILE A 172 -3.18 -10.75 1.04
CA ILE A 172 -4.25 -10.93 0.06
C ILE A 172 -3.59 -11.29 -1.27
N SER A 173 -3.95 -12.45 -1.83
CA SER A 173 -3.40 -12.94 -3.09
C SER A 173 -3.93 -12.14 -4.28
N ALA A 174 -3.34 -12.36 -5.46
CA ALA A 174 -3.83 -11.79 -6.72
C ALA A 174 -5.24 -12.28 -7.13
N ALA A 175 -5.80 -13.26 -6.43
CA ALA A 175 -7.19 -13.69 -6.58
C ALA A 175 -8.13 -13.10 -5.50
N GLY A 176 -7.62 -12.20 -4.66
CA GLY A 176 -8.39 -11.59 -3.57
C GLY A 176 -8.58 -12.50 -2.36
N LYS A 177 -7.82 -13.60 -2.25
CA LYS A 177 -7.94 -14.55 -1.14
C LYS A 177 -6.98 -14.18 -0.02
N CYS A 178 -7.47 -14.18 1.22
CA CYS A 178 -6.64 -14.00 2.41
C CYS A 178 -5.85 -15.28 2.70
N GLU A 179 -4.53 -15.15 2.87
CA GLU A 179 -3.62 -16.26 3.12
C GLU A 179 -2.56 -15.88 4.16
N GLN A 180 -2.21 -16.82 5.02
CA GLN A 180 -1.10 -16.66 5.96
C GLN A 180 0.15 -17.30 5.36
N LEU A 181 1.25 -16.55 5.31
CA LEU A 181 2.54 -17.00 4.80
C LEU A 181 3.59 -16.93 5.91
N THR A 182 4.49 -17.92 5.94
CA THR A 182 5.68 -17.96 6.80
C THR A 182 6.88 -17.34 6.08
N PRO A 183 7.99 -17.02 6.77
CA PRO A 183 9.21 -16.55 6.11
C PRO A 183 9.72 -17.49 5.01
N GLN A 184 9.55 -18.80 5.18
CA GLN A 184 9.93 -19.80 4.18
C GLN A 184 9.09 -19.69 2.90
N ASP A 185 7.80 -19.34 3.03
CA ASP A 185 6.91 -19.14 1.88
C ASP A 185 7.23 -17.85 1.10
N LEU A 186 7.88 -16.87 1.75
CA LEU A 186 8.20 -15.56 1.16
C LEU A 186 9.50 -15.54 0.33
N ASP A 187 10.28 -16.63 0.34
CA ASP A 187 11.53 -16.79 -0.43
C ASP A 187 12.47 -15.58 -0.30
N PHE A 188 12.69 -15.11 0.93
CA PHE A 188 13.62 -14.02 1.20
C PHE A 188 15.03 -14.35 0.71
N ARG A 189 15.66 -13.39 0.03
CA ARG A 189 17.03 -13.48 -0.52
C ARG A 189 18.02 -12.65 0.26
#